data_AF-A0AAU1XMW1-F1
#
_entry.id   AF-A0AAU1XMW1-F1
#
_cell.length_a   1.000
_cell.length_b   1.000
_cell.length_c   1.000
_cell.angle_alpha   90.00
_cell.angle_beta   90.00
_cell.angle_gamma   90.00
#
_symmetry.space_group_name_H-M   'P 1'
#
loop_
_entity.id
_entity.type
_entity.pdbx_description
1 polymer ?
#
loop_
_entity_poly.entity_id
_entity_poly.type
_entity_poly.pdbx_seq_one_letter_code
_entity_poly.pdbx_strand_id
1 'polypeptide(L)'
;MTPPAAALTGSITRQLDQLSAHLSQAGPQQAAQILQQVLDSENGILGRLTALVGTGTYVTKHHAQSGVFPAEMWLALGRTANTLHDLGLDLDEHQDVFEEIASRRALTTSSPAATQATALVARGRHR
;
A
#
# COMPACT_ATOMS: atom_id res chain seq x y z
N MET A 1 25.42 -13.03 7.31
CA MET A 1 25.34 -12.62 8.73
C MET A 1 24.05 -11.84 8.90
N THR A 2 23.18 -12.23 9.83
CA THR A 2 21.94 -11.49 10.11
C THR A 2 22.29 -10.17 10.78
N PRO A 3 21.75 -9.02 10.33
CA PRO A 3 22.01 -7.74 10.98
C PRO A 3 21.53 -7.77 12.44
N PRO A 4 22.19 -7.05 13.37
CA PRO A 4 21.68 -6.87 14.72
C PRO A 4 20.26 -6.30 14.69
N ALA A 5 19.40 -6.73 15.62
CA ALA A 5 17.98 -6.34 15.64
C ALA A 5 17.78 -4.82 15.58
N ALA A 6 18.59 -4.04 16.31
CA ALA A 6 18.53 -2.57 16.28
C ALA A 6 18.83 -1.98 14.88
N ALA A 7 19.80 -2.55 14.16
CA ALA A 7 20.14 -2.11 12.81
C ALA A 7 19.03 -2.48 11.81
N LEU A 8 18.43 -3.66 11.97
CA LEU A 8 17.28 -4.10 11.17
C LEU A 8 16.05 -3.20 11.39
N THR A 9 15.69 -2.94 12.66
CA THR A 9 14.59 -2.03 13.01
C THR A 9 14.82 -0.64 12.41
N GLY A 10 16.01 -0.07 12.58
CA GLY A 10 16.32 1.23 12.00
C GLY A 10 16.29 1.26 10.46
N SER A 11 16.63 0.15 9.80
CA SER A 11 16.50 0.02 8.35
C SER A 11 15.03 -0.01 7.91
N ILE A 12 14.20 -0.80 8.59
CA ILE A 12 12.76 -0.91 8.29
C ILE A 12 12.09 0.45 8.46
N THR A 13 12.37 1.17 9.56
CA THR A 13 11.83 2.51 9.80
C THR A 13 12.15 3.46 8.64
N ARG A 14 13.42 3.53 8.20
CA ARG A 14 13.80 4.37 7.06
C ARG A 14 13.15 3.94 5.74
N GLN A 15 12.97 2.64 5.53
CA GLN A 15 12.30 2.14 4.32
C GLN A 15 10.82 2.54 4.30
N LEU A 16 10.14 2.54 5.45
CA LEU A 16 8.76 3.01 5.57
C LEU A 16 8.66 4.53 5.32
N ASP A 17 9.63 5.32 5.79
CA ASP A 17 9.70 6.75 5.49
C ASP A 17 9.87 7.00 3.99
N GLN A 18 10.77 6.25 3.34
CA GLN A 18 10.98 6.31 1.90
C GLN A 18 9.73 5.90 1.11
N LEU A 19 9.04 4.84 1.53
CA LEU A 19 7.80 4.39 0.90
C LEU A 19 6.71 5.46 1.01
N SER A 20 6.61 6.12 2.17
CA SER A 20 5.68 7.24 2.38
C SER A 20 6.00 8.42 1.45
N ALA A 21 7.28 8.76 1.29
CA ALA A 21 7.72 9.78 0.35
C ALA A 21 7.35 9.41 -1.11
N HIS A 22 7.56 8.16 -1.51
CA HIS A 22 7.15 7.67 -2.84
C HIS A 22 5.63 7.74 -3.03
N LEU A 23 4.85 7.31 -2.04
CA LEU A 23 3.38 7.35 -2.11
C LEU A 23 2.87 8.79 -2.26
N SER A 24 3.43 9.76 -1.53
CA SER A 24 3.03 11.17 -1.62
C SER A 24 3.26 11.82 -2.99
N GLN A 25 4.17 11.26 -3.79
CA GLN A 25 4.50 11.74 -5.12
C GLN A 25 3.90 10.87 -6.24
N ALA A 26 3.24 9.77 -5.88
CA ALA A 26 2.77 8.78 -6.82
C ALA A 26 1.55 9.29 -7.61
N GLY A 27 1.53 9.01 -8.91
CA GLY A 27 0.31 9.10 -9.71
C GLY A 27 -0.70 8.00 -9.31
N PRO A 28 -1.97 8.08 -9.75
CA PRO A 28 -3.04 7.19 -9.29
C PRO A 28 -2.73 5.70 -9.39
N GLN A 29 -2.18 5.23 -10.51
CA GLN A 29 -1.84 3.82 -10.72
C GLN A 29 -0.74 3.36 -9.76
N GLN A 30 0.30 4.17 -9.59
CA GLN A 30 1.41 3.83 -8.71
C GLN A 30 0.99 3.88 -7.24
N ALA A 31 0.13 4.84 -6.87
CA ALA A 31 -0.45 4.91 -5.53
C ALA A 31 -1.29 3.66 -5.24
N ALA A 32 -2.13 3.22 -6.18
CA ALA A 32 -2.92 2.00 -6.05
C ALA A 32 -2.04 0.75 -5.88
N GLN A 33 -0.98 0.60 -6.69
CA GLN A 33 -0.04 -0.52 -6.55
C GLN A 33 0.68 -0.53 -5.19
N ILE A 34 1.12 0.65 -4.71
CA ILE A 34 1.75 0.79 -3.41
C ILE A 34 0.74 0.41 -2.31
N LEU A 35 -0.46 0.98 -2.35
CA LEU A 35 -1.49 0.76 -1.33
C LEU A 35 -1.96 -0.70 -1.31
N GLN A 36 -2.11 -1.35 -2.47
CA GLN A 36 -2.42 -2.78 -2.56
C GLN A 36 -1.41 -3.61 -1.76
N GLN A 37 -0.10 -3.39 -1.96
CA GLN A 37 0.96 -4.12 -1.27
C GLN A 37 1.12 -3.72 0.22
N VAL A 38 0.82 -2.47 0.56
CA VAL A 38 0.91 -1.99 1.95
C VAL A 38 -0.23 -2.57 2.78
N LEU A 39 -1.45 -2.57 2.23
CA LEU A 39 -2.69 -2.89 2.94
C LEU A 39 -3.08 -4.36 2.85
N ASP A 40 -2.42 -5.15 1.99
CA ASP A 40 -2.59 -6.61 1.95
C ASP A 40 -2.39 -7.20 3.37
N SER A 41 -3.47 -7.82 3.86
CA SER A 41 -3.61 -8.31 5.23
C SER A 41 -2.90 -9.65 5.47
N GLU A 42 -2.55 -10.37 4.40
CA GLU A 42 -1.86 -11.66 4.46
C GLU A 42 -0.36 -11.51 4.19
N ASN A 43 0.00 -10.90 3.06
CA ASN A 43 1.37 -10.89 2.53
C ASN A 43 2.03 -9.50 2.57
N GLY A 44 1.22 -8.46 2.74
CA GLY A 44 1.62 -7.06 2.73
C GLY A 44 2.27 -6.56 4.02
N ILE A 45 2.51 -5.25 4.07
CA ILE A 45 3.12 -4.60 5.23
C ILE A 45 2.20 -4.69 6.44
N LEU A 46 0.88 -4.48 6.26
CA LEU A 46 -0.11 -4.57 7.33
C LEU A 46 -0.17 -5.97 7.94
N GLY A 47 -0.21 -7.03 7.11
CA GLY A 47 -0.17 -8.41 7.60
C GLY A 47 1.10 -8.73 8.41
N ARG A 48 2.26 -8.32 7.89
CA ARG A 48 3.56 -8.52 8.57
C ARG A 48 3.67 -7.73 9.87
N LEU A 49 3.16 -6.51 9.91
CA LEU A 49 3.11 -5.70 11.12
C LEU A 49 2.20 -6.34 12.17
N THR A 50 1.03 -6.82 11.76
CA THR A 50 0.09 -7.55 12.62
C THR A 50 0.76 -8.77 13.25
N ALA A 51 1.46 -9.58 12.45
CA ALA A 51 2.22 -10.73 12.93
C ALA A 51 3.37 -10.33 13.89
N LEU A 52 4.06 -9.22 13.61
CA LEU A 52 5.12 -8.70 14.48
C LEU A 52 4.58 -8.27 15.85
N VAL A 53 3.45 -7.55 15.88
CA VAL A 53 2.76 -7.16 17.12
C VAL A 53 2.22 -8.39 17.86
N GLY A 54 1.70 -9.38 17.13
CA GLY A 54 1.31 -10.68 17.70
C GLY A 54 2.48 -11.39 18.38
N THR A 55 3.65 -11.43 17.72
CA THR A 55 4.89 -11.97 18.32
C THR A 55 5.29 -11.19 19.58
N GLY A 56 5.22 -9.86 19.52
CA GLY A 56 5.46 -8.98 20.67
C GLY A 56 4.54 -9.30 21.85
N THR A 57 3.26 -9.58 21.59
CA THR A 57 2.28 -9.98 22.61
C THR A 57 2.73 -11.23 23.38
N TYR A 58 3.21 -12.26 22.67
CA TYR A 58 3.71 -13.49 23.30
C TYR A 58 4.98 -13.25 24.14
N VAL A 59 5.93 -12.50 23.60
CA VAL A 59 7.18 -12.14 24.30
C VAL A 59 6.88 -11.32 25.57
N THR A 60 6.01 -10.31 25.45
CA THR A 60 5.62 -9.47 26.60
C THR A 60 4.85 -10.28 27.64
N LYS A 61 3.96 -11.20 27.24
CA LYS A 61 3.27 -12.11 28.16
C LYS A 61 4.27 -12.95 28.96
N HIS A 62 5.27 -13.53 28.30
CA HIS A 62 6.30 -14.34 28.95
C HIS A 62 7.07 -13.53 30.01
N HIS A 63 7.50 -12.31 29.68
CA HIS A 63 8.21 -11.44 30.61
C HIS A 63 7.31 -10.81 31.69
N ALA A 64 6.01 -10.67 31.44
CA ALA A 64 5.06 -10.25 32.46
C ALA A 64 4.83 -11.34 33.52
N GLN A 65 4.82 -12.62 33.12
CA GLN A 65 4.72 -13.75 34.05
C GLN A 65 5.91 -13.82 35.01
N SER A 66 7.10 -13.36 34.58
CA SER A 66 8.29 -13.25 35.43
C SER A 66 8.41 -11.90 36.15
N GLY A 67 7.41 -11.02 36.07
CA GLY A 67 7.41 -9.70 36.72
C GLY A 67 8.35 -8.67 36.10
N VAL A 68 8.91 -8.92 34.92
CA VAL A 68 9.84 -8.00 34.22
C VAL A 68 9.06 -6.91 33.47
N PHE A 69 7.91 -7.25 32.89
CA PHE A 69 6.99 -6.27 32.31
C PHE A 69 5.68 -6.17 33.11
N PRO A 70 5.03 -4.99 33.12
CA PRO A 70 3.66 -4.86 33.60
C PRO A 70 2.71 -5.72 32.77
N ALA A 71 1.71 -6.33 33.42
CA ALA A 71 0.72 -7.16 32.73
C ALA A 71 -0.11 -6.34 31.72
N GLU A 72 -0.31 -5.06 31.99
CA GLU A 72 -1.03 -4.13 31.12
C GLU A 72 -0.40 -4.03 29.73
N MET A 73 0.92 -4.22 29.62
CA MET A 73 1.63 -4.15 28.34
C MET A 73 1.30 -5.34 27.43
N TRP A 74 1.18 -6.55 27.98
CA TRP A 74 0.80 -7.73 27.18
C TRP A 74 -0.65 -7.58 26.69
N LEU A 75 -1.54 -7.10 27.54
CA LEU A 75 -2.94 -6.85 27.19
C LEU A 75 -3.07 -5.75 26.13
N ALA A 76 -2.28 -4.68 26.23
CA ALA A 76 -2.26 -3.60 25.25
C ALA A 76 -1.83 -4.12 23.88
N LEU A 77 -0.71 -4.86 23.81
CA LEU A 77 -0.22 -5.45 22.55
C LEU A 77 -1.22 -6.44 21.95
N GLY A 78 -1.85 -7.29 22.77
CA GLY A 78 -2.88 -8.21 22.30
C GLY A 78 -4.09 -7.50 21.70
N ARG A 79 -4.57 -6.41 22.32
CA ARG A 79 -5.64 -5.59 21.75
C ARG A 79 -5.20 -4.93 20.44
N THR A 80 -3.99 -4.39 20.39
CA THR A 80 -3.45 -3.79 19.16
C THR A 80 -3.36 -4.81 18.03
N ALA A 81 -2.91 -6.04 18.29
CA ALA A 81 -2.86 -7.09 17.29
C ALA A 81 -4.26 -7.41 16.73
N ASN A 82 -5.27 -7.51 17.58
CA ASN A 82 -6.66 -7.75 17.15
C ASN A 82 -7.18 -6.57 16.31
N THR A 83 -6.98 -5.33 16.76
CA THR A 83 -7.41 -4.14 16.00
C THR A 83 -6.73 -4.05 14.63
N LEU A 84 -5.44 -4.40 14.53
CA LEU A 84 -4.75 -4.43 13.24
C LEU A 84 -5.27 -5.54 12.33
N HIS A 85 -5.62 -6.70 12.90
CA HIS A 85 -6.23 -7.79 12.14
C HIS A 85 -7.60 -7.41 11.60
N ASP A 86 -8.48 -6.86 12.45
CA ASP A 86 -9.82 -6.41 12.06
C ASP A 86 -9.74 -5.32 10.97
N LEU A 87 -8.84 -4.34 11.14
CA LEU A 87 -8.58 -3.34 10.11
C LEU A 87 -8.07 -3.96 8.80
N GLY A 88 -7.26 -5.01 8.88
CA GLY A 88 -6.80 -5.76 7.71
C GLY A 88 -7.95 -6.40 6.95
N LEU A 89 -8.93 -6.98 7.65
CA LEU A 89 -10.14 -7.54 7.03
C LEU A 89 -10.97 -6.47 6.33
N ASP A 90 -11.22 -5.33 7.00
CA ASP A 90 -11.96 -4.21 6.43
C ASP A 90 -11.30 -3.67 5.14
N LEU A 91 -9.97 -3.62 5.10
CA LEU A 91 -9.22 -3.14 3.94
C LEU A 91 -9.14 -4.17 2.81
N ASP A 92 -9.21 -5.46 3.13
CA ASP A 92 -9.22 -6.54 2.14
C ASP A 92 -10.48 -6.46 1.25
N GLU A 93 -11.61 -6.01 1.82
CA GLU A 93 -12.86 -5.73 1.10
C GLU A 93 -12.73 -4.66 0.00
N HIS A 94 -11.61 -3.93 -0.05
CA HIS A 94 -11.36 -2.87 -1.01
C HIS A 94 -10.16 -3.13 -1.94
N GLN A 95 -9.57 -4.34 -1.88
CA GLN A 95 -8.40 -4.70 -2.71
C GLN A 95 -8.72 -4.70 -4.20
N ASP A 96 -9.94 -5.08 -4.57
CA ASP A 96 -10.43 -5.09 -5.96
C ASP A 96 -10.41 -3.68 -6.60
N VAL A 97 -10.76 -2.65 -5.82
CA VAL A 97 -10.71 -1.25 -6.27
C VAL A 97 -9.27 -0.83 -6.58
N PHE A 98 -8.31 -1.20 -5.72
CA PHE A 98 -6.90 -0.92 -5.98
C PHE A 98 -6.37 -1.69 -7.19
N GLU A 99 -6.73 -2.96 -7.34
CA GLU A 99 -6.35 -3.77 -8.49
C GLU A 99 -6.89 -3.19 -9.80
N GLU A 100 -8.15 -2.72 -9.81
CA GLU A 100 -8.74 -2.07 -10.98
C GLU A 100 -7.99 -0.79 -11.36
N ILE A 101 -7.71 0.09 -10.39
CA ILE A 101 -6.99 1.34 -10.63
C ILE A 101 -5.55 1.05 -11.10
N ALA A 102 -4.87 0.08 -10.48
CA ALA A 102 -3.52 -0.34 -10.86
C ALA A 102 -3.46 -0.92 -12.28
N SER A 103 -4.51 -1.64 -12.69
CA SER A 103 -4.61 -2.30 -13.99
C SER A 103 -5.11 -1.39 -15.11
N ARG A 104 -5.72 -0.24 -14.79
CA ARG A 104 -6.10 0.77 -15.77
C ARG A 104 -4.85 1.29 -16.48
N ARG A 105 -4.60 0.76 -17.69
CA ARG A 105 -3.63 1.29 -18.64
C ARG A 105 -3.89 2.79 -18.75
N ALA A 106 -2.87 3.61 -18.49
CA ALA A 106 -2.94 5.02 -18.78
C ALA A 106 -3.41 5.14 -20.23
N LEU A 107 -4.67 5.55 -20.44
CA LEU A 107 -5.13 6.02 -21.72
C LEU A 107 -4.28 7.25 -21.96
N THR A 108 -3.14 7.05 -22.62
CA THR A 108 -2.36 8.12 -23.21
C THR A 108 -3.38 8.97 -23.92
N THR A 109 -3.50 10.22 -23.49
CA THR A 109 -4.25 11.26 -24.17
C THR A 109 -3.66 11.39 -25.57
N SER A 110 -4.09 10.53 -26.49
CA SER A 110 -3.90 10.76 -27.91
C SER A 110 -4.91 11.83 -28.29
N SER A 111 -4.45 13.08 -28.39
CA SER A 111 -5.14 14.10 -29.16
C SER A 111 -4.16 15.20 -29.57
N PRO A 112 -4.25 15.82 -30.78
CA PRO A 112 -5.19 15.59 -31.88
C PRO A 112 -4.48 15.35 -33.22
N ALA A 113 -4.85 14.33 -33.99
CA ALA A 113 -4.56 14.33 -35.44
C ALA A 113 -5.65 15.10 -36.19
N ALA A 114 -5.71 16.42 -35.98
CA ALA A 114 -6.28 17.29 -36.98
C ALA A 114 -5.25 17.43 -38.09
N THR A 115 -5.49 16.78 -39.25
CA THR A 115 -5.17 17.26 -40.61
C THR A 115 -5.50 16.15 -41.60
N GLN A 116 -6.68 16.21 -42.23
CA GLN A 116 -6.79 16.04 -43.68
C GLN A 116 -7.87 17.01 -44.17
N ALA A 117 -7.45 18.25 -44.42
CA ALA A 117 -8.20 19.15 -45.27
C ALA A 117 -8.08 18.62 -46.71
N THR A 118 -9.11 17.95 -47.20
CA THR A 118 -9.20 17.61 -48.64
C THR A 118 -9.59 18.89 -49.38
N ALA A 119 -8.59 19.55 -49.96
CA ALA A 119 -8.81 20.67 -50.85
C ALA A 119 -9.18 20.17 -52.27
N LEU A 120 -10.10 20.91 -52.90
CA LEU A 120 -10.44 21.00 -54.32
C LEU A 120 -11.23 19.86 -54.99
N VAL A 121 -12.50 20.16 -55.35
CA VAL A 121 -12.93 20.22 -56.77
C VAL A 121 -13.94 21.36 -56.95
N ALA A 122 -13.53 22.42 -57.66
CA ALA A 122 -14.46 23.32 -58.34
C ALA A 122 -14.78 22.74 -59.73
N ARG A 123 -16.02 22.31 -59.93
CA ARG A 123 -16.70 22.14 -61.24
C ARG A 123 -18.17 22.43 -60.93
N GLY A 124 -18.93 23.29 -61.58
CA GLY A 124 -18.80 24.14 -62.76
C GLY A 124 -20.23 24.67 -62.95
N ARG A 125 -20.39 25.96 -63.25
CA ARG A 125 -21.71 26.59 -63.41
C ARG A 125 -22.42 25.96 -64.61
N HIS A 126 -23.60 25.40 -64.39
CA HIS A 126 -24.56 25.18 -65.46
C HIS A 126 -25.55 26.35 -65.48
N ARG A 127 -25.84 26.82 -66.70
CA ARG A 127 -26.70 27.93 -67.07
C ARG A 127 -28.13 27.80 -66.55
#